data_AF-A0A1E4RDQ3-F1
#
_entry.id   AF-A0A1E4RDQ3-F1
#
_cell.length_a   1.000
_cell.length_b   1.000
_cell.length_c   1.000
_cell.angle_alpha   90.00
_cell.angle_beta   90.00
_cell.angle_gamma   90.00
#
_symmetry.space_group_name_H-M   'P 1'
#
loop_
_entity.id
_entity.type
_entity.pdbx_description
1 polymer ?
#
loop_
_entity_poly.entity_id
_entity_poly.type
_entity_poly.pdbx_seq_one_letter_code
_entity_poly.pdbx_strand_id
1 'polypeptide(L)'
;MSATTQFFCRQPKSVDLIQDYEEVSSFSKPTGECRCAIYSSNGEYFAYTQPNKVIIINTTDGLIVREIEIAETFDLHFSPNGKFLALWTKPVLINKESGIWTENIIVFDIVNNQITSKWSNKHQNGWKPQFTQDEKIFAKNFNNKEIHFFKIDEGIADLNINKPTYKFKLNDAKSQFQSFQISPGLNPSIAIFVPEQKGKPAQVIIYNVPNFNQPLTTKTFFKAERCQLKWNSLGTALLALASTDHDTSNKSYYGESNLYLLGIAGSYDSRIELKRDGPIHDITWSPSAREFAVIYGYMPSETTFFDARGNAIHSLPTQPRNTILYSPHARFVLVAGFGNLQGTVDVYDRQNKFTKVATFEASNTSVCEWSPCGRFILTATTSPRLRVDNGLKIWHALGKLIYLKNYQELYSISWKPQAIEKFPALKELEAAPEAHESAKEYLNAKQLAQANAAKKPAGAYRPPHARNSGRSSIATTLYEKEKLANGSSQQSQQGTGVVGATGRQKIIPGVAPATNKESKSASKNRRKREAKKNELTSPAESPVPTPAAPAAPATTTTTSTTTPEVGSVVGGVSSLEEKKIRSLLKKLRAIESLKMKQANGEPLEDTQVNKIQKEDEIRKELTSLGWSD
;
A
#
# COMPACT_ATOMS: atom_id res chain seq x y z
N MET A 1 -7.15 38.49 0.04
CA MET A 1 -7.38 37.46 1.08
C MET A 1 -7.09 36.10 0.46
N SER A 2 -6.67 35.10 1.25
CA SER A 2 -6.53 33.72 0.74
C SER A 2 -7.89 33.20 0.30
N ALA A 3 -7.95 32.37 -0.75
CA ALA A 3 -9.12 31.55 -0.98
C ALA A 3 -9.37 30.62 0.23
N THR A 4 -10.63 30.31 0.48
CA THR A 4 -11.07 29.34 1.49
C THR A 4 -10.73 27.92 1.06
N THR A 5 -10.60 26.99 2.01
CA THR A 5 -10.28 25.60 1.70
C THR A 5 -11.49 24.70 1.92
N GLN A 6 -11.79 23.87 0.92
CA GLN A 6 -12.94 22.97 0.91
C GLN A 6 -12.47 21.54 0.66
N PHE A 7 -13.13 20.56 1.25
CA PHE A 7 -12.90 19.14 1.04
C PHE A 7 -14.21 18.37 1.08
N PHE A 8 -14.28 17.22 0.41
CA PHE A 8 -15.47 16.35 0.44
C PHE A 8 -15.23 15.14 1.34
N CYS A 9 -16.28 14.63 1.98
CA CYS A 9 -16.29 13.35 2.68
C CYS A 9 -17.39 12.48 2.08
N ARG A 10 -17.03 11.36 1.43
CA ARG A 10 -18.01 10.39 0.91
C ARG A 10 -18.20 9.25 1.90
N GLN A 11 -19.45 9.05 2.30
CA GLN A 11 -19.95 7.91 3.07
C GLN A 11 -20.73 6.97 2.12
N PRO A 12 -21.27 5.81 2.56
CA PRO A 12 -21.96 4.87 1.67
C PRO A 12 -23.23 5.44 1.01
N LYS A 13 -23.97 6.30 1.72
CA LYS A 13 -25.27 6.86 1.31
C LYS A 13 -25.36 8.39 1.42
N SER A 14 -24.25 9.05 1.71
CA SER A 14 -24.17 10.49 1.82
C SER A 14 -22.82 10.99 1.34
N VAL A 15 -22.79 12.27 0.99
CA VAL A 15 -21.58 13.05 0.78
C VAL A 15 -21.75 14.29 1.63
N ASP A 16 -20.68 14.74 2.28
CA ASP A 16 -20.61 16.03 2.95
C ASP A 16 -19.57 16.89 2.23
N LEU A 17 -19.91 18.14 1.94
CA LEU A 17 -18.96 19.17 1.53
C LEU A 17 -18.69 20.07 2.72
N ILE A 18 -17.42 20.19 3.08
CA ILE A 18 -16.97 20.96 4.24
C ILE A 18 -16.02 22.05 3.75
N GLN A 19 -16.32 23.30 4.10
CA GLN A 19 -15.51 24.48 3.82
C GLN A 19 -15.18 25.16 5.14
N ASP A 20 -13.90 25.42 5.38
CA ASP A 20 -13.40 26.06 6.62
C ASP A 20 -13.96 25.43 7.92
N TYR A 21 -14.14 24.11 7.89
CA TYR A 21 -14.65 23.22 8.94
C TYR A 21 -16.19 23.21 9.15
N GLU A 22 -16.94 24.03 8.43
CA GLU A 22 -18.41 24.04 8.42
C GLU A 22 -18.98 23.32 7.19
N GLU A 23 -20.19 22.77 7.29
CA GLU A 23 -20.86 22.11 6.15
C GLU A 23 -21.48 23.14 5.20
N VAL A 24 -21.25 22.98 3.89
CA VAL A 24 -21.73 23.93 2.87
C VAL A 24 -23.26 23.89 2.80
N SER A 25 -23.93 24.94 3.29
CA SER A 25 -25.38 24.98 3.46
C SER A 25 -26.19 24.96 2.16
N SER A 26 -25.62 25.45 1.06
CA SER A 26 -26.24 25.40 -0.28
C SER A 26 -26.15 24.03 -0.96
N PHE A 27 -25.35 23.10 -0.42
CA PHE A 27 -25.17 21.77 -0.99
C PHE A 27 -26.28 20.81 -0.55
N SER A 28 -27.15 20.42 -1.50
CA SER A 28 -28.16 19.38 -1.28
C SER A 28 -27.51 18.01 -1.11
N LYS A 29 -27.49 17.47 0.11
CA LYS A 29 -26.91 16.14 0.39
C LYS A 29 -27.62 15.05 -0.44
N PRO A 30 -26.88 14.07 -0.99
CA PRO A 30 -27.48 12.98 -1.75
C PRO A 30 -28.34 12.07 -0.87
N THR A 31 -29.44 11.57 -1.44
CA THR A 31 -30.43 10.72 -0.76
C THR A 31 -30.25 9.22 -1.04
N GLY A 32 -29.32 8.85 -1.93
CA GLY A 32 -29.10 7.48 -2.40
C GLY A 32 -27.66 6.98 -2.21
N GLU A 33 -27.40 5.75 -2.62
CA GLU A 33 -26.06 5.15 -2.61
C GLU A 33 -25.08 5.98 -3.45
N CYS A 34 -23.95 6.39 -2.87
CA CYS A 34 -22.93 7.21 -3.52
C CYS A 34 -21.68 6.38 -3.81
N ARG A 35 -21.54 5.86 -5.04
CA ARG A 35 -20.44 4.95 -5.41
C ARG A 35 -19.13 5.66 -5.71
N CYS A 36 -19.19 6.81 -6.37
CA CYS A 36 -18.03 7.65 -6.64
C CYS A 36 -18.36 9.13 -6.37
N ALA A 37 -17.37 9.89 -5.94
CA ALA A 37 -17.42 11.33 -5.77
C ALA A 37 -16.02 11.92 -5.99
N ILE A 38 -15.91 12.99 -6.77
CA ILE A 38 -14.64 13.56 -7.24
C ILE A 38 -14.80 15.03 -7.62
N TYR A 39 -13.78 15.85 -7.33
CA TYR A 39 -13.66 17.22 -7.87
C TYR A 39 -13.06 17.21 -9.27
N SER A 40 -13.42 18.18 -10.11
CA SER A 40 -12.67 18.46 -11.33
C SER A 40 -11.25 18.90 -11.02
N SER A 41 -10.32 18.66 -11.94
CA SER A 41 -8.90 18.98 -11.75
C SER A 41 -8.60 20.48 -11.57
N ASN A 42 -9.48 21.36 -12.08
CA ASN A 42 -9.46 22.81 -11.84
C ASN A 42 -10.21 23.24 -10.56
N GLY A 43 -10.96 22.32 -9.94
CA GLY A 43 -11.75 22.52 -8.73
C GLY A 43 -13.07 23.27 -8.89
N GLU A 44 -13.51 23.60 -10.11
CA GLU A 44 -14.76 24.33 -10.34
C GLU A 44 -15.99 23.45 -10.10
N TYR A 45 -15.93 22.20 -10.56
CA TYR A 45 -17.02 21.24 -10.48
C TYR A 45 -16.77 20.16 -9.43
N PHE A 46 -17.86 19.66 -8.84
CA PHE A 46 -17.86 18.43 -8.05
C PHE A 46 -18.92 17.50 -8.61
N ALA A 47 -18.53 16.26 -8.91
CA ALA A 47 -19.44 15.24 -9.42
C ALA A 47 -19.55 14.08 -8.43
N TYR A 48 -20.77 13.59 -8.24
CA TYR A 48 -21.05 12.38 -7.46
C TYR A 48 -22.10 11.52 -8.15
N THR A 49 -22.02 10.20 -7.93
CA THR A 49 -22.98 9.25 -8.47
C THR A 49 -24.14 8.98 -7.50
N GLN A 50 -25.31 8.72 -8.06
CA GLN A 50 -26.48 8.11 -7.42
C GLN A 50 -26.91 6.89 -8.26
N PRO A 51 -27.81 6.01 -7.77
CA PRO A 51 -28.16 4.77 -8.48
C PRO A 51 -28.66 4.97 -9.92
N ASN A 52 -29.42 6.05 -10.18
CA ASN A 52 -30.05 6.32 -11.47
C ASN A 52 -29.43 7.48 -12.25
N LYS A 53 -28.51 8.26 -11.64
CA LYS A 53 -28.01 9.52 -12.21
C LYS A 53 -26.65 9.92 -11.67
N VAL A 54 -25.95 10.78 -12.42
CA VAL A 54 -24.74 11.48 -12.00
C VAL A 54 -25.08 12.96 -11.86
N ILE A 55 -24.76 13.56 -10.71
CA ILE A 55 -25.02 14.98 -10.44
C ILE A 55 -23.69 15.71 -10.45
N ILE A 56 -23.65 16.85 -11.15
CA ILE A 56 -22.51 17.77 -11.21
C ILE A 56 -22.96 19.10 -10.63
N ILE A 57 -22.22 19.60 -9.65
CA ILE A 57 -22.49 20.88 -8.97
C ILE A 57 -21.33 21.87 -9.17
N ASN A 58 -21.61 23.17 -9.05
CA ASN A 58 -20.57 24.19 -8.89
C ASN A 58 -20.10 24.17 -7.44
N THR A 59 -18.80 24.08 -7.23
CA THR A 59 -18.17 24.08 -5.88
C THR A 59 -18.13 25.45 -5.21
N THR A 60 -18.46 26.51 -5.95
CA THR A 60 -18.50 27.90 -5.45
C THR A 60 -19.87 28.22 -4.88
N ASP A 61 -20.93 27.90 -5.63
CA ASP A 61 -22.31 28.21 -5.24
C ASP A 61 -22.99 27.04 -4.51
N GLY A 62 -22.48 25.81 -4.65
CA GLY A 62 -23.10 24.57 -4.18
C GLY A 62 -24.27 24.07 -5.05
N LEU A 63 -24.67 24.85 -6.06
CA LEU A 63 -25.82 24.58 -6.92
C LEU A 63 -25.54 23.51 -7.98
N ILE A 64 -26.59 22.76 -8.35
CA ILE A 64 -26.54 21.75 -9.42
C ILE A 64 -26.39 22.45 -10.77
N VAL A 65 -25.34 22.07 -11.52
CA VAL A 65 -25.04 22.59 -12.86
C VAL A 65 -25.55 21.64 -13.94
N ARG A 66 -25.41 20.31 -13.74
CA ARG A 66 -25.90 19.26 -14.64
C ARG A 66 -26.40 18.06 -13.86
N GLU A 67 -27.41 17.42 -14.42
CA GLU A 67 -27.89 16.10 -14.01
C GLU A 67 -27.86 15.19 -15.25
N ILE A 68 -27.19 14.04 -15.12
CA ILE A 68 -27.00 13.09 -16.23
C ILE A 68 -27.69 11.78 -15.85
N GLU A 69 -28.75 11.43 -16.57
CA GLU A 69 -29.61 10.24 -16.33
C GLU A 69 -28.94 8.94 -16.79
N ILE A 70 -27.77 8.62 -16.22
CA ILE A 70 -27.04 7.36 -16.47
C ILE A 70 -27.00 6.55 -15.18
N ALA A 71 -27.85 5.53 -15.13
CA ALA A 71 -27.93 4.58 -14.04
C ALA A 71 -26.66 3.72 -13.91
N GLU A 72 -26.42 3.21 -12.69
CA GLU A 72 -25.36 2.25 -12.39
C GLU A 72 -23.96 2.71 -12.83
N THR A 73 -23.65 4.01 -12.62
CA THR A 73 -22.30 4.57 -12.81
C THR A 73 -21.40 4.24 -11.61
N PHE A 74 -20.25 3.61 -11.87
CA PHE A 74 -19.32 3.10 -10.84
C PHE A 74 -18.05 3.93 -10.69
N ASP A 75 -17.53 4.55 -11.76
CA ASP A 75 -16.32 5.38 -11.71
C ASP A 75 -16.47 6.63 -12.58
N LEU A 76 -15.75 7.69 -12.22
CA LEU A 76 -15.80 9.03 -12.78
C LEU A 76 -14.38 9.51 -13.08
N HIS A 77 -14.20 10.29 -14.16
CA HIS A 77 -12.92 10.91 -14.50
C HIS A 77 -13.13 12.22 -15.27
N PHE A 78 -12.75 13.34 -14.65
CA PHE A 78 -12.72 14.64 -15.30
C PHE A 78 -11.49 14.81 -16.20
N SER A 79 -11.62 15.60 -17.26
CA SER A 79 -10.49 16.14 -18.04
C SER A 79 -9.73 17.24 -17.26
N PRO A 80 -8.49 17.61 -17.66
CA PRO A 80 -7.61 18.52 -16.91
C PRO A 80 -8.18 19.92 -16.58
N ASN A 81 -9.01 20.51 -17.43
CA ASN A 81 -9.69 21.78 -17.17
C ASN A 81 -11.19 21.57 -16.84
N GLY A 82 -11.62 20.32 -16.64
CA GLY A 82 -12.97 19.98 -16.22
C GLY A 82 -14.07 20.13 -17.28
N LYS A 83 -13.75 20.37 -18.57
CA LYS A 83 -14.77 20.48 -19.64
C LYS A 83 -15.52 19.16 -19.88
N PHE A 84 -14.81 18.04 -19.83
CA PHE A 84 -15.36 16.71 -20.08
C PHE A 84 -15.39 15.86 -18.81
N LEU A 85 -16.46 15.08 -18.67
CA LEU A 85 -16.58 14.04 -17.66
C LEU A 85 -16.73 12.69 -18.36
N ALA A 86 -15.75 11.80 -18.17
CA ALA A 86 -15.85 10.41 -18.54
C ALA A 86 -16.51 9.61 -17.40
N LEU A 87 -17.43 8.73 -17.78
CA LEU A 87 -18.23 7.87 -16.91
C LEU A 87 -17.94 6.41 -17.25
N TRP A 88 -17.86 5.53 -16.24
CA TRP A 88 -17.80 4.08 -16.44
C TRP A 88 -18.97 3.40 -15.73
N THR A 89 -19.81 2.74 -16.51
CA THR A 89 -20.91 1.89 -16.04
C THR A 89 -20.53 0.41 -16.15
N LYS A 90 -21.36 -0.45 -15.55
CA LYS A 90 -21.15 -1.90 -15.62
C LYS A 90 -21.30 -2.41 -17.07
N PRO A 91 -20.29 -3.11 -17.64
CA PRO A 91 -20.42 -3.71 -18.95
C PRO A 91 -21.43 -4.86 -18.92
N VAL A 92 -22.46 -4.78 -19.76
CA VAL A 92 -23.51 -5.80 -19.92
C VAL A 92 -23.44 -6.33 -21.34
N LEU A 93 -23.56 -7.65 -21.49
CA LEU A 93 -23.63 -8.29 -22.80
C LEU A 93 -25.06 -8.16 -23.33
N ILE A 94 -25.28 -7.30 -24.32
CA ILE A 94 -26.62 -7.03 -24.89
C ILE A 94 -27.12 -8.26 -25.64
N ASN A 95 -26.26 -8.83 -26.49
CA ASN A 95 -26.60 -9.98 -27.32
C ASN A 95 -25.51 -11.05 -27.18
N LYS A 96 -25.94 -12.25 -26.75
CA LYS A 96 -25.06 -13.41 -26.52
C LYS A 96 -24.54 -14.03 -27.81
N GLU A 97 -25.27 -13.90 -28.91
CA GLU A 97 -24.95 -14.53 -30.20
C GLU A 97 -23.97 -13.69 -31.03
N SER A 98 -24.11 -12.37 -31.01
CA SER A 98 -23.20 -11.44 -31.72
C SER A 98 -22.02 -10.96 -30.86
N GLY A 99 -22.02 -11.23 -29.55
CA GLY A 99 -20.93 -10.86 -28.65
C GLY A 99 -20.83 -9.36 -28.35
N ILE A 100 -21.87 -8.57 -28.67
CA ILE A 100 -21.90 -7.11 -28.52
C ILE A 100 -22.18 -6.71 -27.06
N TRP A 101 -21.30 -5.88 -26.51
CA TRP A 101 -21.37 -5.33 -25.16
C TRP A 101 -21.98 -3.93 -25.17
N THR A 102 -22.60 -3.51 -24.07
CA THR A 102 -23.03 -2.13 -23.87
C THR A 102 -21.87 -1.16 -24.00
N GLU A 103 -22.16 0.02 -24.53
CA GLU A 103 -21.24 1.16 -24.52
C GLU A 103 -21.19 1.72 -23.10
N ASN A 104 -20.35 1.10 -22.28
CA ASN A 104 -20.27 1.36 -20.85
C ASN A 104 -19.25 2.45 -20.46
N ILE A 105 -18.51 3.00 -21.42
CA ILE A 105 -17.78 4.26 -21.26
C ILE A 105 -18.50 5.34 -22.04
N ILE A 106 -18.77 6.46 -21.37
CA ILE A 106 -19.50 7.61 -21.89
C ILE A 106 -18.67 8.85 -21.57
N VAL A 107 -18.33 9.66 -22.58
CA VAL A 107 -17.67 10.96 -22.41
C VAL A 107 -18.71 12.05 -22.65
N PHE A 108 -18.93 12.87 -21.62
CA PHE A 108 -19.93 13.93 -21.58
C PHE A 108 -19.26 15.30 -21.58
N ASP A 109 -19.70 16.22 -22.43
CA ASP A 109 -19.32 17.62 -22.41
C ASP A 109 -20.25 18.38 -21.44
N ILE A 110 -19.69 18.90 -20.35
CA ILE A 110 -20.43 19.58 -19.29
C ILE A 110 -20.95 20.93 -19.78
N VAL A 111 -20.16 21.63 -20.61
CA VAL A 111 -20.49 22.96 -21.13
C VAL A 111 -21.65 22.84 -22.09
N ASN A 112 -21.50 21.99 -23.11
CA ASN A 112 -22.48 21.80 -24.19
C ASN A 112 -23.67 20.90 -23.79
N ASN A 113 -23.62 20.24 -22.63
CA ASN A 113 -24.68 19.34 -22.14
C ASN A 113 -25.00 18.18 -23.10
N GLN A 114 -23.97 17.59 -23.71
CA GLN A 114 -24.10 16.54 -24.73
C GLN A 114 -23.09 15.41 -24.53
N ILE A 115 -23.41 14.23 -25.03
CA ILE A 115 -22.50 13.07 -25.00
C ILE A 115 -21.61 13.11 -26.24
N THR A 116 -20.35 13.49 -26.07
CA THR A 116 -19.38 13.59 -27.18
C THR A 116 -19.04 12.24 -27.79
N SER A 117 -18.95 11.19 -26.97
CA SER A 117 -18.65 9.84 -27.47
C SER A 117 -18.99 8.72 -26.47
N LYS A 118 -19.18 7.51 -26.99
CA LYS A 118 -19.44 6.30 -26.23
C LYS A 118 -18.66 5.11 -26.79
N TRP A 119 -18.26 4.17 -25.94
CA TRP A 119 -17.67 2.89 -26.37
C TRP A 119 -17.73 1.81 -25.28
N SER A 120 -17.50 0.56 -25.66
CA SER A 120 -17.45 -0.57 -24.73
C SER A 120 -16.03 -0.86 -24.24
N ASN A 121 -15.90 -1.19 -22.95
CA ASN A 121 -14.69 -1.74 -22.33
C ASN A 121 -15.06 -2.70 -21.19
N LYS A 122 -14.60 -3.95 -21.33
CA LYS A 122 -14.88 -5.06 -20.41
C LYS A 122 -14.19 -4.91 -19.05
N HIS A 123 -13.10 -4.15 -18.98
CA HIS A 123 -12.26 -4.03 -17.79
C HIS A 123 -12.34 -2.63 -17.18
N GLN A 124 -12.50 -2.56 -15.86
CA GLN A 124 -12.37 -1.32 -15.09
C GLN A 124 -10.91 -0.88 -14.92
N ASN A 125 -9.92 -1.71 -15.29
CA ASN A 125 -8.52 -1.28 -15.27
C ASN A 125 -8.14 -0.64 -16.61
N GLY A 126 -7.55 0.56 -16.56
CA GLY A 126 -7.11 1.28 -17.77
C GLY A 126 -8.24 1.83 -18.65
N TRP A 127 -9.46 1.96 -18.10
CA TRP A 127 -10.62 2.48 -18.84
C TRP A 127 -10.55 3.98 -19.12
N LYS A 128 -9.88 4.72 -18.24
CA LYS A 128 -9.88 6.18 -18.19
C LYS A 128 -9.27 6.75 -19.48
N PRO A 129 -10.02 7.51 -20.30
CA PRO A 129 -9.43 8.26 -21.40
C PRO A 129 -8.47 9.30 -20.85
N GLN A 130 -7.39 9.58 -21.58
CA GLN A 130 -6.40 10.59 -21.20
C GLN A 130 -6.53 11.78 -22.16
N PHE A 131 -6.72 12.96 -21.61
CA PHE A 131 -6.83 14.21 -22.36
C PHE A 131 -5.49 14.95 -22.33
N THR A 132 -5.20 15.74 -23.37
CA THR A 132 -4.15 16.75 -23.34
C THR A 132 -4.51 17.90 -22.40
N GLN A 133 -3.54 18.68 -21.94
CA GLN A 133 -3.77 19.79 -21.01
C GLN A 133 -4.65 20.90 -21.61
N ASP A 134 -4.66 21.04 -22.93
CA ASP A 134 -5.55 21.95 -23.67
C ASP A 134 -6.90 21.31 -24.05
N GLU A 135 -7.12 20.05 -23.69
CA GLU A 135 -8.33 19.24 -23.95
C GLU A 135 -8.74 19.09 -25.42
N LYS A 136 -7.89 19.52 -26.37
CA LYS A 136 -8.15 19.39 -27.82
C LYS A 136 -7.93 17.99 -28.36
N ILE A 137 -7.22 17.13 -27.64
CA ILE A 137 -7.01 15.74 -28.02
C ILE A 137 -7.27 14.85 -26.80
N PHE A 138 -7.95 13.72 -27.01
CA PHE A 138 -7.89 12.60 -26.07
C PHE A 138 -7.38 11.33 -26.73
N ALA A 139 -6.70 10.52 -25.94
CA ALA A 139 -6.27 9.18 -26.28
C ALA A 139 -7.09 8.13 -25.51
N LYS A 140 -7.45 7.06 -26.21
CA LYS A 140 -7.97 5.83 -25.60
C LYS A 140 -7.09 4.63 -25.97
N ASN A 141 -7.04 3.68 -25.06
CA ASN A 141 -6.46 2.36 -25.29
C ASN A 141 -7.31 1.58 -26.32
N PHE A 142 -6.65 0.84 -27.21
CA PHE A 142 -7.30 -0.20 -28.00
C PHE A 142 -6.53 -1.52 -27.88
N ASN A 143 -7.10 -2.44 -27.10
CA ASN A 143 -6.62 -3.83 -26.89
C ASN A 143 -5.15 -3.97 -26.45
N ASN A 144 -4.59 -2.97 -25.78
CA ASN A 144 -3.17 -2.91 -25.38
C ASN A 144 -2.19 -3.00 -26.57
N LYS A 145 -2.63 -2.70 -27.79
CA LYS A 145 -1.83 -2.80 -29.04
C LYS A 145 -1.77 -1.51 -29.84
N GLU A 146 -2.86 -0.76 -29.83
CA GLU A 146 -2.98 0.53 -30.50
C GLU A 146 -3.44 1.57 -29.49
N ILE A 147 -3.05 2.83 -29.72
CA ILE A 147 -3.56 3.98 -28.98
C ILE A 147 -4.21 4.89 -30.02
N HIS A 148 -5.50 5.17 -29.82
CA HIS A 148 -6.32 5.93 -30.76
C HIS A 148 -6.49 7.33 -30.21
N PHE A 149 -6.06 8.33 -30.98
CA PHE A 149 -6.15 9.75 -30.64
C PHE A 149 -7.26 10.40 -31.43
N PHE A 150 -8.08 11.21 -30.75
CA PHE A 150 -9.20 11.92 -31.34
C PHE A 150 -9.03 13.40 -31.04
N LYS A 151 -9.07 14.20 -32.11
CA LYS A 151 -9.17 15.65 -31.99
C LYS A 151 -10.61 16.03 -31.64
N ILE A 152 -10.78 16.86 -30.63
CA ILE A 152 -12.06 17.48 -30.27
C ILE A 152 -12.03 18.90 -30.83
N ASP A 153 -12.74 19.09 -31.94
CA ASP A 153 -12.95 20.41 -32.53
C ASP A 153 -14.24 21.04 -31.98
N GLU A 154 -14.23 22.36 -31.80
CA GLU A 154 -15.39 23.11 -31.29
C GLU A 154 -16.56 23.01 -32.27
N GLY A 155 -17.68 22.44 -31.81
CA GLY A 155 -18.90 22.25 -32.61
C GLY A 155 -19.14 20.82 -33.13
N ILE A 156 -18.22 19.86 -32.92
CA ILE A 156 -18.51 18.45 -33.21
C ILE A 156 -19.32 17.84 -32.04
N ALA A 157 -20.62 17.65 -32.25
CA ALA A 157 -21.52 17.02 -31.27
C ALA A 157 -21.19 15.53 -31.04
N ASP A 158 -21.06 14.76 -32.13
CA ASP A 158 -20.80 13.32 -32.10
C ASP A 158 -19.42 12.98 -32.70
N LEU A 159 -18.50 12.55 -31.85
CA LEU A 159 -17.19 12.08 -32.29
C LEU A 159 -17.23 10.57 -32.59
N ASN A 160 -17.01 10.22 -33.86
CA ASN A 160 -17.01 8.83 -34.29
C ASN A 160 -15.77 8.06 -33.80
N ILE A 161 -15.94 7.29 -32.73
CA ILE A 161 -14.92 6.45 -32.09
C ILE A 161 -14.24 5.44 -33.04
N ASN A 162 -14.86 5.08 -34.16
CA ASN A 162 -14.27 4.16 -35.15
C ASN A 162 -13.30 4.86 -36.13
N LYS A 163 -13.29 6.20 -36.16
CA LYS A 163 -12.45 7.03 -37.04
C LYS A 163 -11.53 7.95 -36.21
N PRO A 164 -10.48 7.42 -35.53
CA PRO A 164 -9.52 8.26 -34.83
C PRO A 164 -8.70 9.11 -35.80
N THR A 165 -8.40 10.35 -35.37
CA THR A 165 -7.60 11.33 -36.10
C THR A 165 -6.16 10.85 -36.28
N TYR A 166 -5.58 10.27 -35.22
CA TYR A 166 -4.25 9.65 -35.27
C TYR A 166 -4.26 8.29 -34.58
N LYS A 167 -3.39 7.39 -35.03
CA LYS A 167 -3.21 6.06 -34.44
C LYS A 167 -1.72 5.86 -34.15
N PHE A 168 -1.40 5.58 -32.88
CA PHE A 168 -0.15 4.90 -32.56
C PHE A 168 -0.38 3.39 -32.58
N LYS A 169 0.58 2.64 -33.12
CA LYS A 169 0.60 1.19 -33.15
C LYS A 169 2.02 0.71 -32.91
N LEU A 170 2.20 -0.33 -32.09
CA LEU A 170 3.52 -0.94 -31.96
C LEU A 170 3.96 -1.55 -33.29
N ASN A 171 5.23 -1.32 -33.66
CA ASN A 171 5.86 -1.92 -34.83
C ASN A 171 5.81 -3.46 -34.83
N ASP A 172 5.74 -4.08 -33.66
CA ASP A 172 5.49 -5.52 -33.51
C ASP A 172 4.00 -5.81 -33.23
N ALA A 173 3.32 -6.42 -34.21
CA ALA A 173 1.90 -6.80 -34.12
C ALA A 173 1.59 -7.87 -33.04
N LYS A 174 2.61 -8.58 -32.53
CA LYS A 174 2.50 -9.60 -31.48
C LYS A 174 2.79 -9.05 -30.08
N SER A 175 3.41 -7.87 -29.95
CA SER A 175 3.64 -7.21 -28.67
C SER A 175 2.40 -6.48 -28.16
N GLN A 176 2.36 -6.24 -26.85
CA GLN A 176 1.36 -5.40 -26.19
C GLN A 176 2.06 -4.43 -25.23
N PHE A 177 1.57 -3.20 -25.12
CA PHE A 177 1.98 -2.28 -24.05
C PHE A 177 1.21 -2.60 -22.77
N GLN A 178 1.81 -2.34 -21.60
CA GLN A 178 1.13 -2.50 -20.31
C GLN A 178 0.43 -1.21 -19.88
N SER A 179 1.06 -0.07 -20.10
CA SER A 179 0.56 1.25 -19.70
C SER A 179 1.04 2.34 -20.67
N PHE A 180 0.30 3.45 -20.71
CA PHE A 180 0.72 4.68 -21.37
C PHE A 180 0.30 5.88 -20.53
N GLN A 181 1.00 7.00 -20.70
CA GLN A 181 0.65 8.26 -20.05
C GLN A 181 1.00 9.46 -20.94
N ILE A 182 0.00 10.30 -21.23
CA ILE A 182 0.18 11.64 -21.83
C ILE A 182 0.85 12.56 -20.81
N SER A 183 1.78 13.40 -21.27
CA SER A 183 2.44 14.42 -20.45
C SER A 183 1.48 15.59 -20.15
N PRO A 184 1.52 16.18 -18.94
CA PRO A 184 0.66 17.31 -18.57
C PRO A 184 1.12 18.66 -19.18
N GLY A 185 2.14 18.65 -20.05
CA GLY A 185 2.71 19.85 -20.65
C GLY A 185 1.87 20.39 -21.83
N LEU A 186 2.08 21.66 -22.16
CA LEU A 186 1.47 22.32 -23.33
C LEU A 186 1.88 21.68 -24.67
N ASN A 187 3.05 21.04 -24.71
CA ASN A 187 3.51 20.23 -25.84
C ASN A 187 3.26 18.74 -25.50
N PRO A 188 2.15 18.14 -25.97
CA PRO A 188 1.73 16.82 -25.54
C PRO A 188 2.69 15.75 -26.07
N SER A 189 3.33 15.03 -25.15
CA SER A 189 4.10 13.82 -25.45
C SER A 189 3.41 12.62 -24.81
N ILE A 190 3.63 11.42 -25.34
CA ILE A 190 3.09 10.18 -24.78
C ILE A 190 4.24 9.24 -24.42
N ALA A 191 4.26 8.80 -23.16
CA ALA A 191 5.12 7.70 -22.71
C ALA A 191 4.34 6.39 -22.79
N ILE A 192 4.98 5.34 -23.31
CA ILE A 192 4.39 4.03 -23.52
C ILE A 192 5.34 2.99 -22.94
N PHE A 193 4.85 2.18 -22.00
CA PHE A 193 5.61 1.07 -21.42
C PHE A 193 5.26 -0.25 -22.09
N VAL A 194 6.27 -0.91 -22.66
CA VAL A 194 6.20 -2.25 -23.24
C VAL A 194 6.97 -3.21 -22.33
N PRO A 195 6.30 -4.16 -21.64
CA PRO A 195 6.97 -5.13 -20.78
C PRO A 195 7.80 -6.14 -21.58
N GLU A 196 8.68 -6.86 -20.89
CA GLU A 196 9.51 -7.92 -21.48
C GLU A 196 8.62 -9.02 -22.08
N GLN A 197 8.79 -9.33 -23.37
CA GLN A 197 8.02 -10.38 -24.05
C GLN A 197 8.87 -11.10 -25.09
N LYS A 198 8.85 -12.45 -25.04
CA LYS A 198 9.43 -13.34 -26.07
C LYS A 198 10.90 -13.03 -26.39
N GLY A 199 11.69 -12.75 -25.35
CA GLY A 199 13.12 -12.44 -25.47
C GLY A 199 13.45 -11.01 -25.92
N LYS A 200 12.45 -10.15 -26.15
CA LYS A 200 12.68 -8.70 -26.31
C LYS A 200 12.68 -8.04 -24.94
N PRO A 201 13.68 -7.20 -24.62
CA PRO A 201 13.74 -6.49 -23.34
C PRO A 201 12.54 -5.56 -23.18
N ALA A 202 12.22 -5.26 -21.92
CA ALA A 202 11.23 -4.25 -21.60
C ALA A 202 11.73 -2.86 -22.04
N GLN A 203 10.82 -1.95 -22.37
CA GLN A 203 11.17 -0.61 -22.82
C GLN A 203 10.11 0.44 -22.51
N VAL A 204 10.56 1.66 -22.22
CA VAL A 204 9.73 2.87 -22.23
C VAL A 204 10.09 3.67 -23.48
N ILE A 205 9.06 4.02 -24.25
CA ILE A 205 9.18 4.81 -25.48
C ILE A 205 8.38 6.10 -25.30
N ILE A 206 8.98 7.24 -25.61
CA ILE A 206 8.34 8.56 -25.60
C ILE A 206 8.19 9.04 -27.05
N TYR A 207 6.99 9.44 -27.44
CA TYR A 207 6.67 10.06 -28.72
C TYR A 207 6.11 11.46 -28.54
N ASN A 208 6.31 12.34 -29.52
CA ASN A 208 5.57 13.60 -29.62
C ASN A 208 4.16 13.31 -30.18
N VAL A 209 3.11 13.94 -29.66
CA VAL A 209 1.78 13.87 -30.28
C VAL A 209 1.64 15.04 -31.25
N PRO A 210 1.30 14.83 -32.54
CA PRO A 210 0.85 13.58 -33.18
C PRO A 210 1.94 12.82 -33.98
N ASN A 211 3.22 13.18 -33.89
CA ASN A 211 4.29 12.53 -34.68
C ASN A 211 4.78 11.22 -34.05
N PHE A 212 4.20 10.11 -34.52
CA PHE A 212 4.53 8.75 -34.08
C PHE A 212 5.61 8.05 -34.91
N ASN A 213 6.14 8.68 -35.96
CA ASN A 213 7.09 8.04 -36.87
C ASN A 213 8.48 7.85 -36.25
N GLN A 214 8.88 8.78 -35.37
CA GLN A 214 10.16 8.76 -34.68
C GLN A 214 9.95 8.93 -33.17
N PRO A 215 10.48 8.05 -32.32
CA PRO A 215 10.47 8.25 -30.88
C PRO A 215 11.42 9.39 -30.50
N LEU A 216 11.01 10.22 -29.54
CA LEU A 216 11.84 11.27 -28.95
C LEU A 216 12.92 10.67 -28.03
N THR A 217 12.56 9.62 -27.29
CA THR A 217 13.47 8.90 -26.39
C THR A 217 12.98 7.47 -26.22
N THR A 218 13.89 6.51 -26.28
CA THR A 218 13.62 5.08 -26.05
C THR A 218 14.62 4.56 -25.04
N LYS A 219 14.14 4.08 -23.89
CA LYS A 219 14.97 3.38 -22.91
C LYS A 219 14.57 1.92 -22.82
N THR A 220 15.51 1.04 -23.15
CA THR A 220 15.39 -0.40 -22.91
C THR A 220 15.93 -0.75 -21.52
N PHE A 221 15.35 -1.75 -20.89
CA PHE A 221 15.80 -2.28 -19.62
C PHE A 221 15.53 -3.78 -19.53
N PHE A 222 16.45 -4.49 -18.89
CA PHE A 222 16.39 -5.93 -18.68
C PHE A 222 15.74 -6.20 -17.33
N LYS A 223 14.95 -7.28 -17.22
CA LYS A 223 14.21 -7.62 -16.00
C LYS A 223 13.26 -6.49 -15.58
N ALA A 224 12.13 -6.37 -16.27
CA ALA A 224 11.02 -5.55 -15.79
C ALA A 224 9.67 -6.04 -16.31
N GLU A 225 8.81 -6.38 -15.36
CA GLU A 225 7.46 -6.91 -15.62
C GLU A 225 6.41 -5.81 -15.44
N ARG A 226 6.70 -4.83 -14.59
CA ARG A 226 5.83 -3.70 -14.28
C ARG A 226 6.60 -2.40 -14.38
N CYS A 227 5.95 -1.33 -14.84
CA CYS A 227 6.52 0.02 -14.77
C CYS A 227 5.49 1.05 -14.34
N GLN A 228 5.81 1.82 -13.30
CA GLN A 228 5.07 3.02 -12.93
C GLN A 228 5.70 4.24 -13.59
N LEU A 229 4.90 4.91 -14.41
CA LEU A 229 5.24 6.16 -15.07
C LEU A 229 4.77 7.34 -14.20
N LYS A 230 5.63 8.34 -13.96
CA LYS A 230 5.28 9.61 -13.33
C LYS A 230 5.95 10.77 -14.07
N TRP A 231 5.17 11.54 -14.83
CA TRP A 231 5.62 12.81 -15.42
C TRP A 231 5.82 13.89 -14.35
N ASN A 232 6.75 14.83 -14.59
CA ASN A 232 6.79 16.10 -13.87
C ASN A 232 5.64 17.02 -14.30
N SER A 233 5.33 18.05 -13.52
CA SER A 233 4.20 18.97 -13.77
C SER A 233 4.30 19.75 -15.08
N LEU A 234 5.51 20.00 -15.58
CA LEU A 234 5.74 20.64 -16.88
C LEU A 234 5.63 19.67 -18.07
N GLY A 235 5.56 18.36 -17.81
CA GLY A 235 5.57 17.34 -18.85
C GLY A 235 6.83 17.36 -19.73
N THR A 236 8.01 17.57 -19.13
CA THR A 236 9.34 17.59 -19.79
C THR A 236 10.26 16.46 -19.36
N ALA A 237 9.97 15.81 -18.24
CA ALA A 237 10.76 14.70 -17.68
C ALA A 237 9.84 13.63 -17.06
N LEU A 238 10.26 12.38 -17.19
CA LEU A 238 9.52 11.20 -16.76
C LEU A 238 10.37 10.37 -15.79
N LEU A 239 9.80 10.02 -14.64
CA LEU A 239 10.30 8.92 -13.82
C LEU A 239 9.62 7.63 -14.26
N ALA A 240 10.43 6.62 -14.56
CA ALA A 240 9.99 5.26 -14.83
C ALA A 240 10.54 4.35 -13.73
N LEU A 241 9.65 3.96 -12.80
CA LEU A 241 9.95 2.96 -11.77
C LEU A 241 9.64 1.58 -12.35
N ALA A 242 10.67 0.88 -12.82
CA ALA A 242 10.59 -0.48 -13.31
C ALA A 242 10.74 -1.47 -12.14
N SER A 243 9.91 -2.51 -12.08
CA SER A 243 10.02 -3.57 -11.08
C SER A 243 9.82 -4.96 -11.67
N THR A 244 10.40 -5.95 -10.98
CA THR A 244 10.10 -7.38 -11.16
C THR A 244 9.47 -7.94 -9.89
N ASP A 245 8.55 -8.88 -10.06
CA ASP A 245 7.88 -9.55 -8.95
C ASP A 245 8.70 -10.77 -8.46
N HIS A 246 9.60 -11.32 -9.30
CA HIS A 246 10.49 -12.43 -8.94
C HIS A 246 11.94 -12.21 -9.40
N ASP A 247 12.89 -12.10 -8.47
CA ASP A 247 14.32 -12.10 -8.79
C ASP A 247 14.78 -13.52 -9.16
N THR A 248 15.16 -13.71 -10.43
CA THR A 248 15.73 -14.97 -10.93
C THR A 248 17.03 -15.38 -10.24
N SER A 249 17.71 -14.48 -9.52
CA SER A 249 18.87 -14.81 -8.69
C SER A 249 18.53 -15.33 -7.29
N ASN A 250 17.24 -15.40 -6.92
CA ASN A 250 16.72 -15.89 -5.63
C ASN A 250 17.30 -15.15 -4.39
N LYS A 251 17.81 -13.92 -4.56
CA LYS A 251 18.36 -13.13 -3.45
C LYS A 251 17.30 -12.30 -2.73
N SER A 252 16.24 -11.92 -3.42
CA SER A 252 15.14 -11.08 -2.91
C SER A 252 13.79 -11.73 -3.16
N TYR A 253 13.01 -11.93 -2.09
CA TYR A 253 11.60 -12.32 -2.18
C TYR A 253 10.71 -11.17 -2.69
N TYR A 254 11.21 -9.93 -2.66
CA TYR A 254 10.50 -8.73 -3.09
C TYR A 254 10.92 -8.26 -4.49
N GLY A 255 11.62 -9.11 -5.25
CA GLY A 255 12.13 -8.79 -6.58
C GLY A 255 13.20 -7.68 -6.60
N GLU A 256 13.33 -7.02 -7.74
CA GLU A 256 14.23 -5.89 -7.98
C GLU A 256 13.41 -4.65 -8.38
N SER A 257 13.83 -3.45 -7.96
CA SER A 257 13.19 -2.17 -8.32
C SER A 257 14.24 -1.18 -8.79
N ASN A 258 14.04 -0.62 -9.99
CA ASN A 258 14.96 0.27 -10.66
C ASN A 258 14.27 1.56 -11.10
N LEU A 259 14.84 2.70 -10.72
CA LEU A 259 14.35 4.01 -11.11
C LEU A 259 15.16 4.57 -12.28
N TYR A 260 14.46 4.93 -13.34
CA TYR A 260 15.03 5.62 -14.51
C TYR A 260 14.43 7.01 -14.64
N LEU A 261 15.25 7.96 -15.06
CA LEU A 261 14.86 9.33 -15.36
C LEU A 261 15.08 9.58 -16.86
N LEU A 262 14.00 9.89 -17.58
CA LEU A 262 13.99 10.14 -19.01
C LEU A 262 13.57 11.59 -19.28
N GLY A 263 14.43 12.37 -19.91
CA GLY A 263 14.09 13.71 -20.44
C GLY A 263 13.53 13.62 -21.86
N ILE A 264 12.47 14.38 -22.17
CA ILE A 264 11.84 14.35 -23.51
C ILE A 264 12.81 14.75 -24.64
N ALA A 265 13.76 15.64 -24.34
CA ALA A 265 14.77 16.08 -25.30
C ALA A 265 15.94 15.09 -25.49
N GLY A 266 15.88 13.88 -24.93
CA GLY A 266 16.99 12.91 -24.92
C GLY A 266 18.21 13.37 -24.12
N SER A 267 18.12 14.48 -23.39
CA SER A 267 19.25 15.13 -22.70
C SER A 267 19.75 14.39 -21.46
N TYR A 268 18.92 13.49 -20.90
CA TYR A 268 19.30 12.56 -19.85
C TYR A 268 18.40 11.32 -19.91
N ASP A 269 19.03 10.16 -19.83
CA ASP A 269 18.43 8.82 -19.83
C ASP A 269 19.21 7.93 -18.86
N SER A 270 19.19 8.33 -17.59
CA SER A 270 20.01 7.74 -16.52
C SER A 270 19.19 6.82 -15.61
N ARG A 271 19.83 5.74 -15.16
CA ARG A 271 19.40 5.03 -13.95
C ARG A 271 19.78 5.90 -12.76
N ILE A 272 18.85 6.12 -11.83
CA ILE A 272 19.15 6.83 -10.60
C ILE A 272 19.90 5.89 -9.66
N GLU A 273 21.11 6.27 -9.27
CA GLU A 273 21.91 5.53 -8.30
C GLU A 273 21.38 5.78 -6.89
N LEU A 274 21.02 4.69 -6.20
CA LEU A 274 20.48 4.71 -4.84
C LEU A 274 21.55 4.17 -3.88
N LYS A 275 21.78 4.86 -2.76
CA LYS A 275 22.88 4.55 -1.83
C LYS A 275 22.70 3.24 -1.06
N ARG A 276 21.51 2.64 -1.10
CA ARG A 276 21.12 1.45 -0.33
C ARG A 276 20.30 0.52 -1.19
N ASP A 277 20.61 -0.77 -1.08
CA ASP A 277 19.81 -1.83 -1.68
C ASP A 277 18.46 -2.00 -0.98
N GLY A 278 17.43 -2.32 -1.77
CA GLY A 278 16.10 -2.65 -1.30
C GLY A 278 15.01 -2.08 -2.21
N PRO A 279 13.73 -2.30 -1.86
CA PRO A 279 12.61 -1.80 -2.63
C PRO A 279 12.52 -0.27 -2.58
N ILE A 280 11.91 0.30 -3.62
CA ILE A 280 11.52 1.71 -3.67
C ILE A 280 10.07 1.79 -3.18
N HIS A 281 9.83 2.55 -2.10
CA HIS A 281 8.52 2.63 -1.46
C HIS A 281 7.65 3.74 -2.05
N ASP A 282 8.26 4.86 -2.43
CA ASP A 282 7.57 5.99 -3.07
C ASP A 282 8.54 6.85 -3.90
N ILE A 283 8.00 7.50 -4.93
CA ILE A 283 8.68 8.43 -5.84
C ILE A 283 7.79 9.63 -6.14
N THR A 284 8.18 10.84 -5.75
CA THR A 284 7.31 12.03 -5.91
C THR A 284 8.08 13.18 -6.54
N TRP A 285 7.56 13.72 -7.64
CA TRP A 285 8.03 14.98 -8.22
C TRP A 285 7.63 16.17 -7.34
N SER A 286 8.54 17.13 -7.19
CA SER A 286 8.21 18.45 -6.66
C SER A 286 7.27 19.18 -7.64
N PRO A 287 6.23 19.90 -7.17
CA PRO A 287 5.36 20.71 -8.02
C PRO A 287 6.11 21.72 -8.90
N SER A 288 7.31 22.12 -8.49
CA SER A 288 8.22 22.99 -9.24
C SER A 288 8.85 22.35 -10.49
N ALA A 289 8.68 21.03 -10.70
CA ALA A 289 9.31 20.22 -11.74
C ALA A 289 10.86 20.20 -11.77
N ARG A 290 11.53 20.82 -10.80
CA ARG A 290 13.00 20.96 -10.74
C ARG A 290 13.71 19.89 -9.91
N GLU A 291 12.99 19.05 -9.21
CA GLU A 291 13.53 18.06 -8.27
C GLU A 291 12.49 16.96 -8.02
N PHE A 292 12.92 15.82 -7.53
CA PHE A 292 12.07 14.73 -7.06
C PHE A 292 12.66 14.09 -5.81
N ALA A 293 11.82 13.34 -5.07
CA ALA A 293 12.24 12.60 -3.90
C ALA A 293 11.94 11.11 -4.07
N VAL A 294 12.80 10.27 -3.48
CA VAL A 294 12.70 8.81 -3.50
C VAL A 294 12.85 8.29 -2.08
N ILE A 295 11.94 7.43 -1.62
CA ILE A 295 12.13 6.59 -0.44
C ILE A 295 12.54 5.20 -0.91
N TYR A 296 13.66 4.68 -0.43
CA TYR A 296 14.19 3.38 -0.84
C TYR A 296 14.91 2.65 0.30
N GLY A 297 15.19 1.37 0.05
CA GLY A 297 15.89 0.48 0.95
C GLY A 297 14.96 -0.29 1.89
N TYR A 298 15.50 -1.31 2.54
CA TYR A 298 14.77 -2.04 3.59
C TYR A 298 14.49 -1.14 4.79
N MET A 299 13.35 -1.34 5.47
CA MET A 299 12.97 -0.55 6.65
C MET A 299 13.98 -0.77 7.80
N PRO A 300 14.51 0.28 8.45
CA PRO A 300 14.28 1.72 8.22
C PRO A 300 14.88 2.25 6.91
N SER A 301 14.02 2.82 6.07
CA SER A 301 14.33 3.33 4.73
C SER A 301 15.11 4.64 4.75
N GLU A 302 15.78 4.96 3.64
CA GLU A 302 16.41 6.25 3.38
C GLU A 302 15.52 7.10 2.46
N THR A 303 15.43 8.41 2.72
CA THR A 303 14.75 9.37 1.84
C THR A 303 15.79 10.29 1.22
N THR A 304 15.94 10.29 -0.11
CA THR A 304 16.88 11.18 -0.81
C THR A 304 16.14 12.05 -1.82
N PHE A 305 16.55 13.31 -1.85
CA PHE A 305 16.11 14.34 -2.79
C PHE A 305 17.10 14.44 -3.94
N PHE A 306 16.61 14.51 -5.17
CA PHE A 306 17.38 14.56 -6.39
C PHE A 306 16.96 15.77 -7.24
N ASP A 307 17.92 16.40 -7.90
CA ASP A 307 17.68 17.43 -8.93
C ASP A 307 16.98 16.83 -10.16
N ALA A 308 16.40 17.66 -11.03
CA ALA A 308 15.78 17.25 -12.29
C ALA A 308 16.75 16.55 -13.28
N ARG A 309 18.05 16.49 -12.97
CA ARG A 309 19.07 15.71 -13.69
C ARG A 309 19.40 14.36 -13.06
N GLY A 310 18.84 14.05 -11.89
CA GLY A 310 19.12 12.82 -11.13
C GLY A 310 20.29 12.91 -10.14
N ASN A 311 20.85 14.10 -9.91
CA ASN A 311 21.93 14.31 -8.92
C ASN A 311 21.35 14.40 -7.50
N ALA A 312 21.92 13.68 -6.53
CA ALA A 312 21.47 13.73 -5.14
C ALA A 312 21.78 15.09 -4.49
N ILE A 313 20.75 15.78 -3.98
CA ILE A 313 20.83 17.07 -3.28
C ILE A 313 21.03 16.86 -1.77
N HIS A 314 20.20 16.01 -1.17
CA HIS A 314 20.17 15.79 0.28
C HIS A 314 19.56 14.43 0.62
N SER A 315 20.05 13.78 1.67
CA SER A 315 19.51 12.52 2.20
C SER A 315 19.12 12.71 3.67
N LEU A 316 17.90 12.37 4.04
CA LEU A 316 17.41 12.42 5.42
C LEU A 316 17.92 11.21 6.22
N PRO A 317 18.00 11.33 7.57
CA PRO A 317 18.28 10.20 8.44
C PRO A 317 17.30 9.04 8.22
N THR A 318 17.79 7.80 8.30
CA THR A 318 16.97 6.63 8.00
C THR A 318 15.92 6.37 9.06
N GLN A 319 14.66 6.30 8.63
CA GLN A 319 13.49 6.17 9.51
C GLN A 319 12.44 5.25 8.84
N PRO A 320 11.53 4.64 9.61
CA PRO A 320 10.42 3.87 9.05
C PRO A 320 9.43 4.83 8.36
N ARG A 321 9.63 5.06 7.05
CA ARG A 321 8.87 6.01 6.22
C ARG A 321 8.58 5.37 4.87
N ASN A 322 7.42 5.63 4.27
CA ASN A 322 7.00 5.03 2.99
C ASN A 322 6.11 5.96 2.15
N THR A 323 6.03 7.25 2.47
CA THR A 323 5.21 8.22 1.73
C THR A 323 5.88 9.59 1.72
N ILE A 324 5.99 10.20 0.54
CA ILE A 324 6.51 11.57 0.35
C ILE A 324 5.47 12.43 -0.32
N LEU A 325 5.11 13.56 0.31
CA LEU A 325 4.19 14.54 -0.27
C LEU A 325 4.78 15.94 -0.17
N TYR A 326 4.98 16.59 -1.32
CA TYR A 326 5.34 18.00 -1.37
C TYR A 326 4.10 18.87 -1.13
N SER A 327 4.29 19.98 -0.40
CA SER A 327 3.31 21.08 -0.38
C SER A 327 3.15 21.69 -1.80
N PRO A 328 1.98 22.25 -2.16
CA PRO A 328 1.75 22.81 -3.50
C PRO A 328 2.75 23.89 -3.93
N HIS A 329 3.18 24.74 -2.99
CA HIS A 329 4.22 25.76 -3.22
C HIS A 329 5.67 25.20 -3.24
N ALA A 330 5.84 23.88 -3.15
CA ALA A 330 7.13 23.16 -3.15
C ALA A 330 8.14 23.65 -2.09
N ARG A 331 7.69 24.28 -0.99
CA ARG A 331 8.56 24.69 0.12
C ARG A 331 8.69 23.61 1.18
N PHE A 332 7.57 23.14 1.69
CA PHE A 332 7.54 22.07 2.68
C PHE A 332 7.41 20.72 1.99
N VAL A 333 8.05 19.72 2.57
CA VAL A 333 7.88 18.32 2.19
C VAL A 333 7.53 17.50 3.44
N LEU A 334 6.50 16.67 3.30
CA LEU A 334 6.04 15.72 4.29
C LEU A 334 6.66 14.37 3.97
N VAL A 335 7.25 13.74 4.99
CA VAL A 335 7.76 12.36 4.92
C VAL A 335 7.12 11.58 6.06
N ALA A 336 6.36 10.53 5.72
CA ALA A 336 5.54 9.80 6.68
C ALA A 336 5.69 8.28 6.56
N GLY A 337 5.35 7.56 7.63
CA GLY A 337 5.26 6.10 7.65
C GLY A 337 3.83 5.63 7.93
N PHE A 338 3.08 5.28 6.89
CA PHE A 338 1.68 4.86 6.97
C PHE A 338 1.47 3.34 6.73
N GLY A 339 0.23 2.87 6.91
CA GLY A 339 -0.12 1.45 6.76
C GLY A 339 0.32 0.62 7.97
N ASN A 340 1.28 -0.28 7.77
CA ASN A 340 1.82 -1.16 8.83
C ASN A 340 2.83 -0.45 9.75
N LEU A 341 3.14 0.82 9.47
CA LEU A 341 4.03 1.67 10.26
C LEU A 341 3.21 2.52 11.26
N GLN A 342 3.89 3.12 12.23
CA GLN A 342 3.27 3.82 13.37
C GLN A 342 2.40 5.05 13.00
N GLY A 343 2.41 5.52 11.75
CA GLY A 343 1.70 6.75 11.35
C GLY A 343 2.46 8.03 11.72
N THR A 344 3.74 7.95 12.04
CA THR A 344 4.57 9.13 12.33
C THR A 344 4.81 9.93 11.06
N VAL A 345 4.57 11.24 11.15
CA VAL A 345 4.66 12.23 10.07
C VAL A 345 5.68 13.28 10.46
N ASP A 346 6.65 13.55 9.59
CA ASP A 346 7.61 14.64 9.72
C ASP A 346 7.41 15.66 8.59
N VAL A 347 7.44 16.94 8.93
CA VAL A 347 7.41 18.05 7.98
C VAL A 347 8.79 18.73 7.97
N TYR A 348 9.37 18.90 6.78
CA TYR A 348 10.68 19.54 6.58
C TYR A 348 10.54 20.78 5.70
N ASP A 349 11.30 21.84 6.01
CA ASP A 349 11.42 23.04 5.17
C ASP A 349 12.61 22.89 4.22
N ARG A 350 12.32 22.73 2.93
CA ARG A 350 13.33 22.58 1.88
C ARG A 350 14.16 23.85 1.69
N GLN A 351 13.56 25.04 1.80
CA GLN A 351 14.26 26.31 1.61
C GLN A 351 15.26 26.54 2.74
N ASN A 352 14.91 26.15 3.98
CA ASN A 352 15.81 26.15 5.12
C ASN A 352 16.57 24.81 5.26
N LYS A 353 17.28 24.39 4.20
CA LYS A 353 18.22 23.24 4.18
C LYS A 353 17.64 21.92 4.73
N PHE A 354 16.37 21.63 4.47
CA PHE A 354 15.64 20.46 4.99
C PHE A 354 15.58 20.39 6.54
N THR A 355 15.54 21.54 7.21
CA THR A 355 15.29 21.57 8.67
C THR A 355 13.91 20.99 8.98
N LYS A 356 13.85 20.17 10.03
CA LYS A 356 12.59 19.59 10.52
C LYS A 356 11.77 20.69 11.21
N VAL A 357 10.56 20.93 10.70
CA VAL A 357 9.61 21.94 11.21
C VAL A 357 8.73 21.35 12.29
N ALA A 358 8.21 20.13 12.06
CA ALA A 358 7.28 19.48 12.98
C ALA A 358 7.33 17.94 12.86
N THR A 359 6.95 17.27 13.94
CA THR A 359 6.65 15.83 13.98
C THR A 359 5.30 15.64 14.67
N PHE A 360 4.43 14.82 14.10
CA PHE A 360 3.17 14.41 14.73
C PHE A 360 2.81 12.95 14.39
N GLU A 361 1.82 12.40 15.08
CA GLU A 361 1.40 11.01 14.95
C GLU A 361 -0.03 10.92 14.40
N ALA A 362 -0.14 10.43 13.18
CA ALA A 362 -1.38 10.15 12.47
C ALA A 362 -1.47 8.64 12.17
N SER A 363 -1.57 7.84 13.24
CA SER A 363 -1.81 6.39 13.18
C SER A 363 -3.05 6.04 12.34
N ASN A 364 -3.04 4.84 11.75
CA ASN A 364 -4.13 4.28 10.93
C ASN A 364 -4.50 5.06 9.65
N THR A 365 -3.75 6.11 9.29
CA THR A 365 -3.97 6.90 8.08
C THR A 365 -3.86 6.05 6.80
N SER A 366 -4.90 6.12 5.96
CA SER A 366 -4.95 5.51 4.63
C SER A 366 -4.85 6.54 3.49
N VAL A 367 -5.25 7.78 3.73
CA VAL A 367 -5.20 8.92 2.79
C VAL A 367 -4.50 10.09 3.48
N CYS A 368 -3.50 10.68 2.83
CA CYS A 368 -2.80 11.87 3.31
C CYS A 368 -2.65 12.85 2.14
N GLU A 369 -3.06 14.11 2.33
CA GLU A 369 -3.01 15.15 1.30
C GLU A 369 -2.69 16.52 1.90
N TRP A 370 -1.85 17.30 1.21
CA TRP A 370 -1.70 18.72 1.51
C TRP A 370 -2.92 19.50 1.02
N SER A 371 -3.38 20.45 1.83
CA SER A 371 -4.33 21.47 1.38
C SER A 371 -3.73 22.30 0.22
N PRO A 372 -4.56 22.83 -0.70
CA PRO A 372 -4.08 23.64 -1.84
C PRO A 372 -3.26 24.87 -1.42
N CYS A 373 -3.57 25.45 -0.25
CA CYS A 373 -2.85 26.59 0.33
C CYS A 373 -1.49 26.25 0.96
N GLY A 374 -1.13 24.96 1.06
CA GLY A 374 0.11 24.47 1.65
C GLY A 374 0.27 24.66 3.18
N ARG A 375 -0.74 25.16 3.89
CA ARG A 375 -0.70 25.39 5.36
C ARG A 375 -1.21 24.21 6.18
N PHE A 376 -2.18 23.47 5.65
CA PHE A 376 -2.82 22.33 6.33
C PHE A 376 -2.51 20.99 5.65
N ILE A 377 -2.51 19.93 6.44
CA ILE A 377 -2.32 18.53 6.06
C ILE A 377 -3.57 17.77 6.50
N LEU A 378 -4.23 17.10 5.57
CA LEU A 378 -5.35 16.19 5.84
C LEU A 378 -4.81 14.77 5.97
N THR A 379 -5.18 14.09 7.04
CA THR A 379 -4.97 12.64 7.21
C THR A 379 -6.31 11.99 7.52
N ALA A 380 -6.63 10.90 6.83
CA ALA A 380 -7.90 10.20 7.02
C ALA A 380 -7.75 8.68 7.00
N THR A 381 -8.69 8.02 7.66
CA THR A 381 -8.80 6.57 7.79
C THR A 381 -10.05 6.10 7.07
N THR A 382 -9.89 5.34 5.98
CA THR A 382 -10.98 4.99 5.05
C THR A 382 -11.30 3.50 5.00
N SER A 383 -12.60 3.19 4.98
CA SER A 383 -13.19 1.89 4.69
C SER A 383 -13.28 1.71 3.17
N PRO A 384 -13.12 0.50 2.59
CA PRO A 384 -13.01 -0.81 3.26
C PRO A 384 -11.60 -1.17 3.72
N ARG A 385 -10.57 -0.35 3.48
CA ARG A 385 -9.17 -0.66 3.80
C ARG A 385 -8.95 -0.85 5.31
N LEU A 386 -9.51 0.05 6.12
CA LEU A 386 -9.63 -0.12 7.55
C LEU A 386 -11.06 0.20 7.98
N ARG A 387 -11.67 -0.69 8.78
CA ARG A 387 -13.08 -0.60 9.25
C ARG A 387 -13.19 -0.14 10.71
N VAL A 388 -12.12 0.43 11.26
CA VAL A 388 -12.01 0.95 12.62
C VAL A 388 -11.35 2.33 12.56
N ASP A 389 -11.67 3.18 13.53
CA ASP A 389 -11.19 4.57 13.61
C ASP A 389 -11.42 5.40 12.32
N ASN A 390 -12.49 5.11 11.59
CA ASN A 390 -12.82 5.85 10.37
C ASN A 390 -13.13 7.33 10.69
N GLY A 391 -12.56 8.24 9.91
CA GLY A 391 -12.57 9.65 10.24
C GLY A 391 -11.48 10.44 9.52
N LEU A 392 -11.49 11.74 9.76
CA LEU A 392 -10.50 12.69 9.25
C LEU A 392 -9.89 13.51 10.40
N LYS A 393 -8.63 13.90 10.20
CA LYS A 393 -7.88 14.82 11.06
C LYS A 393 -7.16 15.83 10.16
N ILE A 394 -7.29 17.10 10.46
CA ILE A 394 -6.61 18.20 9.77
C ILE A 394 -5.61 18.83 10.73
N TRP A 395 -4.36 18.82 10.30
CA TRP A 395 -3.20 19.33 11.04
C TRP A 395 -2.70 20.59 10.36
N HIS A 396 -2.20 21.55 11.13
CA HIS A 396 -1.36 22.62 10.59
C HIS A 396 0.04 22.06 10.25
N ALA A 397 0.76 22.67 9.31
CA ALA A 397 2.13 22.26 8.94
C ALA A 397 3.12 22.29 10.13
N LEU A 398 2.81 23.06 11.18
CA LEU A 398 3.52 23.08 12.47
C LEU A 398 3.17 21.90 13.41
N GLY A 399 2.39 20.91 12.95
CA GLY A 399 2.02 19.71 13.71
C GLY A 399 0.84 19.84 14.69
N LYS A 400 0.25 21.04 14.85
CA LYS A 400 -0.94 21.26 15.68
C LYS A 400 -2.18 20.64 15.02
N LEU A 401 -2.95 19.84 15.76
CA LEU A 401 -4.27 19.37 15.32
C LEU A 401 -5.26 20.55 15.34
N ILE A 402 -5.92 20.81 14.21
CA ILE A 402 -6.87 21.93 14.05
C ILE A 402 -8.31 21.43 14.04
N TYR A 403 -8.60 20.35 13.30
CA TYR A 403 -9.96 19.82 13.17
C TYR A 403 -9.96 18.28 13.12
N LEU A 404 -11.03 17.69 13.63
CA LEU A 404 -11.26 16.24 13.65
C LEU A 404 -12.76 15.98 13.46
N LYS A 405 -13.10 14.97 12.65
CA LYS A 405 -14.47 14.42 12.53
C LYS A 405 -14.39 12.91 12.31
N ASN A 406 -15.04 12.15 13.20
CA ASN A 406 -15.14 10.70 13.10
C ASN A 406 -16.37 10.31 12.27
N TYR A 407 -16.29 9.20 11.55
CA TYR A 407 -17.41 8.63 10.79
C TYR A 407 -17.52 7.14 11.09
N GLN A 408 -18.73 6.58 10.95
CA GLN A 408 -18.90 5.12 11.02
C GLN A 408 -18.23 4.43 9.83
N GLU A 409 -18.44 4.95 8.61
CA GLU A 409 -17.76 4.52 7.40
C GLU A 409 -17.43 5.73 6.51
N LEU A 410 -16.14 5.99 6.32
CA LEU A 410 -15.64 6.99 5.37
C LEU A 410 -15.00 6.26 4.18
N TYR A 411 -15.53 6.43 2.97
CA TYR A 411 -15.08 5.71 1.79
C TYR A 411 -14.07 6.48 0.92
N SER A 412 -14.26 7.79 0.75
CA SER A 412 -13.25 8.65 0.12
C SER A 412 -13.32 10.09 0.62
N ILE A 413 -12.20 10.78 0.52
CA ILE A 413 -11.99 12.15 0.99
C ILE A 413 -10.84 12.74 0.18
N SER A 414 -10.96 14.00 -0.23
CA SER A 414 -9.90 14.77 -0.88
C SER A 414 -10.21 16.26 -0.80
N TRP A 415 -9.17 17.09 -0.87
CA TRP A 415 -9.33 18.54 -1.00
C TRP A 415 -9.89 18.93 -2.38
N LYS A 416 -10.63 20.05 -2.43
CA LYS A 416 -10.94 20.76 -3.68
C LYS A 416 -9.62 21.22 -4.31
N PRO A 417 -9.25 20.78 -5.52
CA PRO A 417 -8.10 21.32 -6.22
C PRO A 417 -8.27 22.82 -6.41
N GLN A 418 -7.23 23.62 -6.21
CA GLN A 418 -7.29 25.06 -6.41
C GLN A 418 -5.95 25.52 -6.99
N ALA A 419 -6.00 26.40 -7.99
CA ALA A 419 -4.80 26.92 -8.63
C ALA A 419 -3.88 27.61 -7.61
N ILE A 420 -2.58 27.36 -7.71
CA ILE A 420 -1.55 27.86 -6.79
C ILE A 420 -1.56 29.40 -6.72
N GLU A 421 -1.92 30.07 -7.82
CA GLU A 421 -2.07 31.53 -7.94
C GLU A 421 -3.13 32.12 -6.99
N LYS A 422 -4.12 31.34 -6.56
CA LYS A 422 -5.14 31.76 -5.58
C LYS A 422 -4.57 31.86 -4.15
N PHE A 423 -3.32 31.47 -3.95
CA PHE A 423 -2.63 31.47 -2.65
C PHE A 423 -1.31 32.23 -2.72
N PRO A 424 -1.06 33.23 -1.84
CA PRO A 424 0.23 33.89 -1.79
C PRO A 424 1.31 32.91 -1.36
N ALA A 425 2.48 32.98 -2.01
CA ALA A 425 3.61 32.12 -1.71
C ALA A 425 4.04 32.24 -0.23
N LEU A 426 4.15 31.08 0.43
CA LEU A 426 4.51 30.98 1.85
C LEU A 426 5.95 31.45 2.12
N LYS A 427 6.12 32.74 2.44
CA LYS A 427 7.40 33.33 2.89
C LYS A 427 7.82 32.85 4.27
N GLU A 428 6.87 32.60 5.16
CA GLU A 428 7.03 31.91 6.45
C GLU A 428 5.75 31.11 6.73
N LEU A 429 5.81 30.18 7.70
CA LEU A 429 4.59 29.58 8.24
C LEU A 429 4.02 30.51 9.30
N GLU A 430 2.83 31.04 9.02
CA GLU A 430 2.02 31.77 9.99
C GLU A 430 1.74 30.93 11.24
N ALA A 431 1.45 31.59 12.37
CA ALA A 431 1.12 30.89 13.60
C ALA A 431 -0.11 29.99 13.40
N ALA A 432 -0.07 28.77 13.94
CA ALA A 432 -1.14 27.80 13.75
C ALA A 432 -2.46 28.34 14.33
N PRO A 433 -3.58 28.37 13.56
CA PRO A 433 -4.83 28.98 13.99
C PRO A 433 -5.41 28.28 15.23
N GLU A 434 -6.41 28.89 15.86
CA GLU A 434 -7.08 28.27 16.98
C GLU A 434 -7.68 26.92 16.58
N ALA A 435 -7.60 25.93 17.47
CA ALA A 435 -8.15 24.61 17.21
C ALA A 435 -9.68 24.66 17.28
N HIS A 436 -10.34 24.00 16.34
CA HIS A 436 -11.79 23.81 16.35
C HIS A 436 -12.23 23.04 17.60
N GLU A 437 -13.48 23.21 18.03
CA GLU A 437 -14.05 22.59 19.23
C GLU A 437 -13.81 21.08 19.27
N SER A 438 -14.10 20.37 18.17
CA SER A 438 -13.87 18.93 18.05
C SER A 438 -12.40 18.48 18.25
N ALA A 439 -11.42 19.35 17.94
CA ALA A 439 -10.01 19.09 18.24
C ALA A 439 -9.66 19.37 19.71
N LYS A 440 -10.24 20.42 20.31
CA LYS A 440 -10.10 20.73 21.75
C LYS A 440 -10.66 19.61 22.61
N GLU A 441 -11.88 19.15 22.33
CA GLU A 441 -12.53 18.02 23.01
C GLU A 441 -11.68 16.74 22.94
N TYR A 442 -11.21 16.38 21.75
CA TYR A 442 -10.38 15.20 21.54
C TYR A 442 -9.07 15.26 22.33
N LEU A 443 -8.39 16.41 22.34
CA LEU A 443 -7.16 16.60 23.09
C LEU A 443 -7.40 16.53 24.61
N ASN A 444 -8.48 17.15 25.10
CA ASN A 444 -8.88 17.07 26.51
C ASN A 444 -9.21 15.61 26.91
N ALA A 445 -9.97 14.89 26.10
CA ALA A 445 -10.29 13.48 26.33
C ALA A 445 -9.03 12.59 26.32
N LYS A 446 -8.07 12.85 25.42
CA LYS A 446 -6.78 12.15 25.37
C LYS A 446 -5.94 12.42 26.63
N GLN A 447 -5.87 13.67 27.08
CA GLN A 447 -5.18 14.04 28.32
C GLN A 447 -5.80 13.38 29.55
N LEU A 448 -7.15 13.40 29.67
CA LEU A 448 -7.87 12.72 30.74
C LEU A 448 -7.64 11.20 30.71
N ALA A 449 -7.64 10.57 29.54
CA ALA A 449 -7.34 9.15 29.38
C ALA A 449 -5.89 8.82 29.80
N GLN A 450 -4.91 9.67 29.43
CA GLN A 450 -3.51 9.51 29.84
C GLN A 450 -3.33 9.71 31.35
N ALA A 451 -3.97 10.72 31.94
CA ALA A 451 -3.95 10.94 33.40
C ALA A 451 -4.59 9.76 34.16
N ASN A 452 -5.69 9.21 33.64
CA ASN A 452 -6.35 8.03 34.22
C ASN A 452 -5.53 6.74 34.03
N ALA A 453 -4.76 6.62 32.95
CA ALA A 453 -3.82 5.53 32.76
C ALA A 453 -2.62 5.62 33.73
N ALA A 454 -2.06 6.83 33.93
CA ALA A 454 -0.99 7.07 34.89
C ALA A 454 -1.42 6.89 36.36
N LYS A 455 -2.70 7.15 36.67
CA LYS A 455 -3.28 6.92 38.01
C LYS A 455 -3.58 5.44 38.32
N LYS A 456 -3.61 4.54 37.32
CA LYS A 456 -3.67 3.11 37.60
C LYS A 456 -2.28 2.67 38.07
N PRO A 457 -2.11 2.16 39.30
CA PRO A 457 -0.81 1.67 39.73
C PRO A 457 -0.35 0.59 38.76
N ALA A 458 0.93 0.65 38.36
CA ALA A 458 1.56 -0.34 37.49
C ALA A 458 1.65 -1.68 38.24
N GLY A 459 0.54 -2.42 38.28
CA GLY A 459 0.44 -3.69 38.97
C GLY A 459 1.45 -4.66 38.38
N ALA A 460 2.44 -5.06 39.20
CA ALA A 460 3.50 -5.97 38.80
C ALA A 460 2.91 -7.17 38.06
N TYR A 461 3.39 -7.42 36.85
CA TYR A 461 2.84 -8.44 35.95
C TYR A 461 2.88 -9.82 36.62
N ARG A 462 1.73 -10.27 37.14
CA ARG A 462 1.58 -11.61 37.71
C ARG A 462 1.35 -12.61 36.57
N PRO A 463 2.30 -13.51 36.28
CA PRO A 463 2.13 -14.49 35.21
C PRO A 463 0.92 -15.40 35.47
N PRO A 464 0.29 -15.98 34.43
CA PRO A 464 -0.99 -16.70 34.56
C PRO A 464 -1.02 -17.77 35.65
N HIS A 465 0.08 -18.48 35.88
CA HIS A 465 0.19 -19.51 36.92
C HIS A 465 0.14 -18.97 38.36
N ALA A 466 0.51 -17.70 38.59
CA ALA A 466 0.52 -17.06 39.91
C ALA A 466 -0.80 -16.32 40.25
N ARG A 467 -1.84 -16.42 39.40
CA ARG A 467 -3.14 -15.78 39.65
C ARG A 467 -4.04 -16.50 40.67
N ASN A 468 -3.76 -17.77 40.96
CA ASN A 468 -4.62 -18.61 41.81
C ASN A 468 -4.00 -19.01 43.17
N SER A 469 -2.74 -18.65 43.44
CA SER A 469 -2.02 -19.05 44.66
C SER A 469 -2.43 -18.30 45.95
N GLY A 470 -3.46 -17.44 45.87
CA GLY A 470 -3.91 -16.60 46.99
C GLY A 470 -5.35 -16.85 47.49
N ARG A 471 -6.06 -17.85 46.94
CA ARG A 471 -7.35 -18.28 47.50
C ARG A 471 -7.15 -19.55 48.32
N SER A 472 -7.29 -19.40 49.64
CA SER A 472 -7.52 -20.54 50.53
C SER A 472 -8.88 -21.16 50.17
N SER A 473 -8.86 -22.20 49.33
CA SER A 473 -9.98 -23.11 49.19
C SER A 473 -9.81 -24.22 50.21
N ILE A 474 -10.73 -24.31 51.17
CA ILE A 474 -10.85 -25.47 52.06
C ILE A 474 -10.93 -26.72 51.17
N ALA A 475 -9.98 -27.63 51.36
CA ALA A 475 -9.78 -28.77 50.46
C ALA A 475 -10.74 -29.93 50.79
N THR A 476 -12.02 -29.77 50.50
CA THR A 476 -12.95 -30.91 50.42
C THR A 476 -12.67 -31.69 49.14
N THR A 477 -12.32 -32.98 49.25
CA THR A 477 -12.07 -33.82 48.07
C THR A 477 -13.36 -34.12 47.31
N LEU A 478 -13.28 -34.38 46.01
CA LEU A 478 -14.45 -34.67 45.16
C LEU A 478 -15.33 -35.81 45.71
N TYR A 479 -14.70 -36.81 46.31
CA TYR A 479 -15.35 -37.96 46.97
C TYR A 479 -16.24 -37.57 48.17
N GLU A 480 -15.86 -36.53 48.89
CA GLU A 480 -16.61 -35.98 50.03
C GLU A 480 -17.88 -35.26 49.56
N LYS A 481 -17.80 -34.61 48.39
CA LYS A 481 -18.91 -33.88 47.77
C LYS A 481 -19.95 -34.80 47.14
N GLU A 482 -19.56 -35.99 46.67
CA GLU A 482 -20.50 -37.03 46.22
C GLU A 482 -21.26 -37.69 47.38
N LYS A 483 -20.63 -37.89 48.54
CA LYS A 483 -21.31 -38.45 49.73
C LYS A 483 -22.42 -37.53 50.26
N LEU A 484 -22.26 -36.22 50.15
CA LEU A 484 -23.29 -35.24 50.53
C LEU A 484 -24.45 -35.15 49.53
N ALA A 485 -24.27 -35.60 48.28
CA ALA A 485 -25.30 -35.50 47.23
C ALA A 485 -26.34 -36.63 47.24
N ASN A 486 -26.01 -37.78 47.84
CA ASN A 486 -26.86 -38.99 47.84
C ASN A 486 -27.57 -39.25 49.19
N GLY A 487 -27.60 -38.27 50.11
CA GLY A 487 -27.99 -38.48 51.51
C GLY A 487 -28.97 -37.46 52.08
N SER A 488 -30.13 -37.25 51.46
CA SER A 488 -31.38 -36.86 52.17
C SER A 488 -32.57 -36.75 51.22
N SER A 489 -33.47 -37.73 51.31
CA SER A 489 -34.87 -37.57 50.91
C SER A 489 -35.68 -37.03 52.10
N GLN A 490 -36.87 -36.50 51.78
CA GLN A 490 -37.98 -36.11 52.68
C GLN A 490 -38.06 -34.65 53.20
N GLN A 491 -39.21 -34.07 52.82
CA GLN A 491 -40.10 -33.21 53.60
C GLN A 491 -39.84 -31.69 53.77
N SER A 492 -40.62 -30.95 52.95
CA SER A 492 -41.78 -30.15 53.39
C SER A 492 -41.67 -28.60 53.50
N GLN A 493 -42.44 -27.98 52.58
CA GLN A 493 -43.39 -26.87 52.78
C GLN A 493 -42.94 -25.40 52.87
N GLN A 494 -43.69 -24.59 52.10
CA GLN A 494 -43.93 -23.14 52.19
C GLN A 494 -42.73 -22.20 51.92
N GLY A 495 -42.82 -21.14 51.11
CA GLY A 495 -43.91 -20.68 50.23
C GLY A 495 -43.61 -19.27 49.66
N THR A 496 -44.19 -18.93 48.49
CA THR A 496 -44.12 -17.61 47.79
C THR A 496 -42.72 -17.16 47.29
N GLY A 497 -42.54 -16.52 46.12
CA GLY A 497 -43.47 -16.26 45.01
C GLY A 497 -42.75 -15.67 43.77
N VAL A 498 -43.25 -16.05 42.57
CA VAL A 498 -43.15 -15.38 41.25
C VAL A 498 -41.81 -14.76 40.77
N VAL A 499 -41.14 -15.45 39.83
CA VAL A 499 -40.51 -14.83 38.63
C VAL A 499 -40.74 -15.76 37.44
N GLY A 500 -41.11 -15.22 36.26
CA GLY A 500 -41.58 -16.01 35.12
C GLY A 500 -40.64 -16.11 33.91
N ALA A 501 -41.12 -16.85 32.90
CA ALA A 501 -40.66 -16.92 31.51
C ALA A 501 -39.30 -17.62 31.21
N THR A 502 -39.38 -18.93 30.96
CA THR A 502 -38.33 -19.73 30.29
C THR A 502 -38.61 -19.92 28.80
N GLY A 503 -37.60 -19.72 27.94
CA GLY A 503 -37.68 -19.99 26.50
C GLY A 503 -37.32 -21.44 26.16
N ARG A 504 -38.27 -22.22 25.63
CA ARG A 504 -38.04 -23.59 25.12
C ARG A 504 -37.33 -23.56 23.75
N GLN A 505 -36.38 -24.47 23.54
CA GLN A 505 -36.09 -24.99 22.19
C GLN A 505 -36.88 -26.29 21.94
N LYS A 506 -37.40 -26.46 20.72
CA LYS A 506 -38.11 -27.68 20.28
C LYS A 506 -37.14 -28.65 19.60
N ILE A 507 -37.37 -29.95 19.80
CA ILE A 507 -36.81 -31.03 18.98
C ILE A 507 -38.00 -31.84 18.43
N ILE A 508 -37.93 -32.26 17.17
CA ILE A 508 -38.97 -33.05 16.50
C ILE A 508 -38.53 -34.54 16.52
N PRO A 509 -39.35 -35.48 17.02
CA PRO A 509 -39.04 -36.91 16.96
C PRO A 509 -39.16 -37.47 15.54
N GLY A 510 -38.23 -38.35 15.11
CA GLY A 510 -38.45 -39.17 13.89
C GLY A 510 -37.25 -39.56 13.02
N VAL A 511 -35.98 -39.25 13.36
CA VAL A 511 -34.81 -39.62 12.54
C VAL A 511 -33.68 -40.21 13.39
N ALA A 512 -33.03 -41.27 12.88
CA ALA A 512 -31.96 -42.01 13.56
C ALA A 512 -30.67 -41.16 13.76
N PRO A 513 -29.87 -41.45 14.81
CA PRO A 513 -28.69 -40.65 15.14
C PRO A 513 -27.55 -40.85 14.14
N ALA A 514 -27.11 -39.75 13.51
CA ALA A 514 -25.89 -39.72 12.70
C ALA A 514 -24.64 -39.79 13.60
N THR A 515 -23.64 -40.58 13.17
CA THR A 515 -22.40 -40.80 13.94
C THR A 515 -21.41 -39.65 13.79
N ASN A 516 -21.17 -38.90 14.87
CA ASN A 516 -20.13 -37.87 14.90
C ASN A 516 -18.73 -38.51 14.97
N LYS A 517 -18.01 -38.53 13.84
CA LYS A 517 -16.57 -38.85 13.81
C LYS A 517 -15.76 -37.63 14.24
N GLU A 518 -14.96 -37.75 15.30
CA GLU A 518 -13.93 -36.75 15.62
C GLU A 518 -12.93 -36.58 14.46
N SER A 519 -12.49 -35.34 14.23
CA SER A 519 -11.47 -35.05 13.22
C SER A 519 -10.06 -35.41 13.71
N LYS A 520 -9.17 -35.80 12.78
CA LYS A 520 -7.80 -36.26 13.07
C LYS A 520 -6.91 -35.21 13.78
N SER A 521 -7.31 -33.95 13.83
CA SER A 521 -6.62 -32.88 14.56
C SER A 521 -6.99 -32.85 16.06
N ALA A 522 -8.23 -33.18 16.42
CA ALA A 522 -8.68 -33.24 17.82
C ALA A 522 -7.94 -34.35 18.59
N SER A 523 -7.86 -35.54 18.01
CA SER A 523 -7.18 -36.71 18.61
C SER A 523 -5.66 -36.51 18.77
N LYS A 524 -5.00 -35.81 17.84
CA LYS A 524 -3.58 -35.43 17.97
C LYS A 524 -3.34 -34.46 19.14
N ASN A 525 -4.21 -33.46 19.31
CA ASN A 525 -4.10 -32.50 20.41
C ASN A 525 -4.42 -33.12 21.79
N ARG A 526 -5.30 -34.14 21.84
CA ARG A 526 -5.58 -34.89 23.07
C ARG A 526 -4.37 -35.73 23.50
N ARG A 527 -3.81 -36.55 22.60
CA ARG A 527 -2.60 -37.35 22.86
C ARG A 527 -1.39 -36.50 23.27
N LYS A 528 -1.21 -35.32 22.67
CA LYS A 528 -0.11 -34.40 23.03
C LYS A 528 -0.28 -33.74 24.41
N ARG A 529 -1.50 -33.70 24.96
CA ARG A 529 -1.77 -33.30 26.35
C ARG A 529 -1.63 -34.45 27.34
N GLU A 530 -2.00 -35.67 26.95
CA GLU A 530 -1.84 -36.88 27.76
C GLU A 530 -0.35 -37.23 27.97
N ALA A 531 0.48 -37.20 26.91
CA ALA A 531 1.92 -37.46 27.01
C ALA A 531 2.65 -36.49 27.96
N LYS A 532 2.31 -35.20 27.94
CA LYS A 532 2.95 -34.18 28.79
C LYS A 532 2.52 -34.22 30.26
N LYS A 533 1.68 -35.18 30.66
CA LYS A 533 1.25 -35.42 32.04
C LYS A 533 2.03 -36.56 32.72
N ASN A 534 2.77 -37.38 31.97
CA ASN A 534 3.47 -38.56 32.49
C ASN A 534 4.97 -38.35 32.81
N GLU A 535 5.54 -37.17 32.54
CA GLU A 535 6.97 -36.86 32.82
C GLU A 535 7.21 -36.20 34.20
N LEU A 536 6.22 -36.19 35.10
CA LEU A 536 6.26 -35.44 36.37
C LEU A 536 5.94 -36.31 37.60
N THR A 537 6.58 -37.49 37.71
CA THR A 537 6.58 -38.33 38.92
C THR A 537 7.89 -39.11 39.10
N SER A 538 8.90 -38.49 39.72
CA SER A 538 10.02 -39.14 40.45
C SER A 538 10.56 -38.18 41.54
N PRO A 539 10.97 -38.64 42.74
CA PRO A 539 11.36 -37.76 43.86
C PRO A 539 12.84 -37.34 43.86
N ALA A 540 13.21 -36.47 44.81
CA ALA A 540 14.46 -35.72 44.84
C ALA A 540 15.45 -36.14 45.95
N GLU A 541 16.72 -35.71 45.82
CA GLU A 541 17.66 -35.55 46.94
C GLU A 541 18.68 -34.40 46.65
N SER A 542 19.36 -33.89 47.69
CA SER A 542 20.27 -32.71 47.73
C SER A 542 21.14 -32.83 49.01
N PRO A 543 22.13 -31.96 49.37
CA PRO A 543 22.59 -30.68 48.76
C PRO A 543 24.14 -30.34 48.80
N VAL A 544 24.59 -29.34 48.00
CA VAL A 544 25.62 -28.27 48.32
C VAL A 544 27.12 -28.69 48.57
N PRO A 545 28.19 -27.84 48.39
CA PRO A 545 28.31 -26.38 48.10
C PRO A 545 29.17 -25.92 46.88
N THR A 546 29.17 -24.59 46.65
CA THR A 546 30.02 -23.68 45.83
C THR A 546 31.49 -23.57 46.36
N PRO A 547 32.49 -22.83 45.77
CA PRO A 547 32.40 -21.52 45.06
C PRO A 547 33.41 -21.14 43.93
N ALA A 548 33.22 -19.89 43.43
CA ALA A 548 34.24 -18.91 42.94
C ALA A 548 34.73 -18.90 41.47
N ALA A 549 34.98 -17.68 40.98
CA ALA A 549 35.58 -17.29 39.68
C ALA A 549 37.09 -16.95 39.86
N PRO A 550 37.91 -16.53 38.84
CA PRO A 550 37.76 -15.20 38.19
C PRO A 550 38.35 -14.97 36.75
N ALA A 551 38.03 -13.79 36.19
CA ALA A 551 38.85 -12.84 35.39
C ALA A 551 39.66 -13.20 34.10
N ALA A 552 39.83 -12.17 33.25
CA ALA A 552 40.60 -12.13 31.99
C ALA A 552 42.06 -11.64 32.16
N PRO A 553 42.88 -11.57 31.09
CA PRO A 553 43.23 -10.23 30.54
C PRO A 553 43.49 -10.14 29.01
N ALA A 554 43.81 -8.93 28.50
CA ALA A 554 44.24 -8.60 27.12
C ALA A 554 45.79 -8.70 26.93
N THR A 555 46.45 -8.46 25.78
CA THR A 555 46.82 -7.12 25.20
C THR A 555 47.72 -7.25 23.91
N THR A 556 47.66 -6.27 22.99
CA THR A 556 48.71 -5.70 22.04
C THR A 556 49.53 -6.49 20.97
N THR A 557 49.32 -6.08 19.70
CA THR A 557 50.26 -5.65 18.58
C THR A 557 51.77 -6.00 18.48
N THR A 558 52.24 -6.37 17.27
CA THR A 558 53.32 -5.70 16.45
C THR A 558 53.48 -6.28 15.01
N THR A 559 54.29 -5.64 14.15
CA THR A 559 54.55 -5.93 12.70
C THR A 559 55.94 -6.63 12.48
N SER A 560 56.59 -6.82 11.30
CA SER A 560 56.46 -6.34 9.90
C SER A 560 57.39 -7.12 8.92
N THR A 561 57.05 -7.17 7.61
CA THR A 561 57.95 -7.34 6.40
C THR A 561 58.89 -8.58 6.29
N THR A 562 59.03 -9.31 5.18
CA THR A 562 59.59 -8.93 3.83
C THR A 562 59.33 -10.01 2.75
N THR A 563 59.45 -9.66 1.45
CA THR A 563 59.50 -10.56 0.26
C THR A 563 60.90 -10.57 -0.39
N PRO A 564 61.22 -11.51 -1.32
CA PRO A 564 61.10 -11.22 -2.76
C PRO A 564 60.63 -12.39 -3.68
N GLU A 565 60.53 -12.04 -4.97
CA GLU A 565 59.95 -12.66 -6.18
C GLU A 565 60.47 -14.09 -6.53
N VAL A 566 59.87 -14.92 -7.42
CA VAL A 566 59.06 -14.76 -8.67
C VAL A 566 58.06 -15.96 -8.78
N GLY A 567 56.89 -15.98 -9.44
CA GLY A 567 56.11 -15.03 -10.25
C GLY A 567 54.97 -15.74 -11.05
N SER A 568 54.52 -15.15 -12.18
CA SER A 568 53.64 -15.73 -13.24
C SER A 568 52.11 -16.01 -13.01
N VAL A 569 51.29 -14.97 -13.22
CA VAL A 569 49.98 -14.88 -13.95
C VAL A 569 48.68 -15.59 -13.45
N VAL A 570 47.57 -14.87 -13.68
CA VAL A 570 46.12 -15.22 -13.69
C VAL A 570 45.34 -15.04 -12.37
N GLY A 571 44.22 -14.30 -12.44
CA GLY A 571 43.37 -13.94 -11.30
C GLY A 571 42.20 -14.90 -11.04
N GLY A 572 41.56 -14.77 -9.87
CA GLY A 572 40.50 -15.66 -9.39
C GLY A 572 39.19 -14.96 -9.03
N VAL A 573 38.28 -14.88 -10.00
CA VAL A 573 36.84 -14.73 -9.70
C VAL A 573 36.38 -16.06 -9.11
N SER A 574 35.79 -16.10 -7.91
CA SER A 574 35.34 -17.38 -7.33
C SER A 574 34.27 -18.04 -8.22
N SER A 575 34.68 -19.07 -8.96
CA SER A 575 33.83 -19.76 -9.94
C SER A 575 32.54 -20.28 -9.29
N LEU A 576 31.47 -20.37 -10.09
CA LEU A 576 30.24 -21.02 -9.65
C LEU A 576 30.48 -22.49 -9.23
N GLU A 577 31.50 -23.15 -9.81
CA GLU A 577 31.87 -24.53 -9.51
C GLU A 577 32.38 -24.69 -8.07
N GLU A 578 33.28 -23.82 -7.58
CA GLU A 578 33.76 -23.85 -6.19
C GLU A 578 32.62 -23.66 -5.16
N LYS A 579 31.62 -22.85 -5.52
CA LYS A 579 30.43 -22.62 -4.67
C LYS A 579 29.52 -23.84 -4.69
N LYS A 580 29.42 -24.53 -5.84
CA LYS A 580 28.67 -25.78 -6.00
C LYS A 580 29.32 -26.93 -5.23
N ILE A 581 30.63 -27.11 -5.34
CA ILE A 581 31.42 -28.10 -4.56
C ILE A 581 31.22 -27.86 -3.06
N ARG A 582 31.41 -26.63 -2.56
CA ARG A 582 31.16 -26.29 -1.14
C ARG A 582 29.74 -26.61 -0.66
N SER A 583 28.74 -26.42 -1.52
CA SER A 583 27.33 -26.75 -1.22
C SER A 583 27.11 -28.27 -1.12
N LEU A 584 27.68 -29.05 -2.04
CA LEU A 584 27.57 -30.51 -2.04
C LEU A 584 28.30 -31.15 -0.86
N LEU A 585 29.51 -30.69 -0.52
CA LEU A 585 30.24 -31.14 0.68
C LEU A 585 29.47 -30.87 1.98
N LYS A 586 28.74 -29.75 2.07
CA LYS A 586 27.87 -29.47 3.22
C LYS A 586 26.68 -30.45 3.30
N LYS A 587 26.15 -30.92 2.16
CA LYS A 587 25.13 -31.98 2.14
C LYS A 587 25.72 -33.33 2.56
N LEU A 588 26.95 -33.66 2.13
CA LEU A 588 27.62 -34.91 2.48
C LEU A 588 27.78 -35.06 4.00
N ARG A 589 28.33 -34.05 4.69
CA ARG A 589 28.43 -34.04 6.17
C ARG A 589 27.08 -34.15 6.88
N ALA A 590 26.03 -33.55 6.30
CA ALA A 590 24.68 -33.69 6.84
C ALA A 590 24.18 -35.14 6.74
N ILE A 591 24.52 -35.86 5.65
CA ILE A 591 24.20 -37.28 5.50
C ILE A 591 25.04 -38.14 6.47
N GLU A 592 26.33 -37.87 6.63
CA GLU A 592 27.19 -38.57 7.61
C GLU A 592 26.63 -38.47 9.04
N SER A 593 26.18 -37.29 9.45
CA SER A 593 25.54 -37.11 10.77
C SER A 593 24.21 -37.86 10.91
N LEU A 594 23.47 -38.08 9.82
CA LEU A 594 22.27 -38.93 9.81
C LEU A 594 22.64 -40.43 9.83
N LYS A 595 23.70 -40.84 9.12
CA LYS A 595 24.23 -42.22 9.18
C LYS A 595 24.75 -42.56 10.59
N MET A 596 25.42 -41.65 11.29
CA MET A 596 25.82 -41.89 12.69
C MET A 596 24.61 -42.01 13.62
N LYS A 597 23.56 -41.22 13.43
CA LYS A 597 22.30 -41.37 14.18
C LYS A 597 21.61 -42.71 13.90
N GLN A 598 21.63 -43.17 12.64
CA GLN A 598 21.14 -44.50 12.26
C GLN A 598 21.94 -45.63 12.92
N ALA A 599 23.28 -45.51 12.96
CA ALA A 599 24.16 -46.47 13.62
C ALA A 599 23.96 -46.51 15.15
N ASN A 600 23.62 -45.36 15.76
CA ASN A 600 23.28 -45.27 17.18
C ASN A 600 21.84 -45.74 17.51
N GLY A 601 21.09 -46.26 16.53
CA GLY A 601 19.74 -46.78 16.74
C GLY A 601 18.65 -45.71 16.94
N GLU A 602 18.92 -44.44 16.63
CA GLU A 602 17.88 -43.40 16.68
C GLU A 602 16.85 -43.61 15.55
N PRO A 603 15.53 -43.49 15.82
CA PRO A 603 14.50 -43.60 14.78
C PRO A 603 14.56 -42.39 13.84
N LEU A 604 14.88 -42.64 12.57
CA LEU A 604 14.89 -41.63 11.51
C LEU A 604 13.52 -41.54 10.81
N GLU A 605 13.15 -40.33 10.39
CA GLU A 605 11.97 -40.11 9.53
C GLU A 605 12.26 -40.55 8.08
N ASP A 606 11.23 -40.97 7.33
CA ASP A 606 11.36 -41.34 5.90
C ASP A 606 12.07 -40.26 5.06
N THR A 607 11.88 -38.98 5.40
CA THR A 607 12.53 -37.85 4.72
C THR A 607 14.03 -37.74 4.99
N GLN A 608 14.52 -38.35 6.07
CA GLN A 608 15.93 -38.45 6.43
C GLN A 608 16.56 -39.68 5.78
N VAL A 609 15.86 -40.82 5.78
CA VAL A 609 16.27 -42.04 5.05
C VAL A 609 16.43 -41.74 3.55
N ASN A 610 15.47 -41.03 2.95
CA ASN A 610 15.54 -40.57 1.55
C ASN A 610 16.68 -39.57 1.26
N LYS A 611 17.28 -38.95 2.29
CA LYS A 611 18.51 -38.12 2.10
C LYS A 611 19.76 -38.99 2.13
N ILE A 612 19.81 -40.00 2.98
CA ILE A 612 20.91 -40.97 3.02
C ILE A 612 21.02 -41.73 1.69
N GLN A 613 19.88 -42.13 1.10
CA GLN A 613 19.86 -42.79 -0.21
C GLN A 613 20.41 -41.96 -1.38
N LYS A 614 20.56 -40.63 -1.23
CA LYS A 614 21.08 -39.73 -2.27
C LYS A 614 22.57 -39.43 -2.16
N GLU A 615 23.28 -40.09 -1.24
CA GLU A 615 24.72 -39.90 -1.05
C GLU A 615 25.52 -40.20 -2.32
N ASP A 616 25.21 -41.30 -3.02
CA ASP A 616 25.93 -41.72 -4.23
C ASP A 616 25.68 -40.77 -5.42
N GLU A 617 24.50 -40.16 -5.50
CA GLU A 617 24.21 -39.09 -6.48
C GLU A 617 25.07 -37.85 -6.19
N ILE A 618 25.18 -37.45 -4.92
CA ILE A 618 25.96 -36.29 -4.49
C ILE A 618 27.46 -36.51 -4.68
N ARG A 619 27.97 -37.72 -4.40
CA ARG A 619 29.37 -38.09 -4.68
C ARG A 619 29.68 -38.07 -6.18
N LYS A 620 28.82 -38.64 -7.03
CA LYS A 620 28.97 -38.57 -8.49
C LYS A 620 28.95 -37.13 -9.00
N GLU A 621 28.08 -36.28 -8.44
CA GLU A 621 28.05 -34.85 -8.80
C GLU A 621 29.33 -34.12 -8.35
N LEU A 622 29.90 -34.44 -7.19
CA LEU A 622 31.21 -33.92 -6.76
C LEU A 622 32.36 -34.36 -7.68
N THR A 623 32.44 -35.65 -8.04
CA THR A 623 33.48 -36.16 -8.95
C THR A 623 33.38 -35.54 -10.35
N SER A 624 32.16 -35.31 -10.86
CA SER A 624 31.93 -34.61 -12.13
C SER A 624 32.34 -33.13 -12.12
N LEU A 625 32.47 -32.53 -10.93
CA LEU A 625 32.98 -31.17 -10.72
C LEU A 625 34.49 -31.15 -10.40
N GLY A 626 35.20 -32.26 -10.61
CA GLY A 626 36.64 -32.38 -10.38
C GLY A 626 37.05 -32.51 -8.91
N TRP A 627 36.12 -32.81 -8.00
CA TRP A 627 36.44 -33.06 -6.60
C TRP A 627 36.67 -34.56 -6.34
N SER A 628 37.86 -34.90 -5.88
CA SER A 628 38.22 -36.21 -5.31
C SER A 628 38.23 -36.14 -3.78
N ASP A 629 37.71 -37.18 -3.14
CA ASP A 629 37.77 -37.44 -1.68
C ASP A 629 39.24 -37.54 -1.20
#